data_AF-A0A1T0A0B9-F1
#
_entry.id   AF-A0A1T0A0B9-F1
#
_cell.length_a   1.000
_cell.length_b   1.000
_cell.length_c   1.000
_cell.angle_alpha   90.00
_cell.angle_beta   90.00
_cell.angle_gamma   90.00
#
_symmetry.space_group_name_H-M   'P 1'
#
loop_
_entity.id
_entity.type
_entity.pdbx_description
1 polymer ?
#
loop_
_entity_poly.entity_id
_entity_poly.type
_entity_poly.pdbx_seq_one_letter_code
_entity_poly.pdbx_strand_id
1 'polypeptide(L)'
;MAIGGRYTVRGFDGERSLSADNGILIRQDISFYPSFLNQQKANSQNNSQNSQSNHAIYLGLDAGYITNHDKSQNELLLGQHLAGAFIGIKGQYTPNTNNPYLSFNYDIFTSKAISEPNGFSNKDWVSGVSLGVSF
;
A
#
# COMPACT_ATOMS: atom_id res chain seq x y z
N MET A 1 3.33 -18.97 5.85
CA MET A 1 2.89 -17.61 5.43
C MET A 1 2.77 -16.73 6.66
N ALA A 2 3.20 -15.46 6.59
CA ALA A 2 3.09 -14.50 7.69
C ALA A 2 2.24 -13.29 7.26
N ILE A 3 1.39 -12.78 8.15
CA ILE A 3 0.54 -11.60 7.94
C ILE A 3 0.70 -10.57 9.07
N GLY A 4 0.51 -9.29 8.76
CA GLY A 4 0.62 -8.17 9.70
C GLY A 4 1.77 -7.26 9.31
N GLY A 5 1.57 -6.43 8.29
CA GLY A 5 2.59 -5.51 7.79
C GLY A 5 2.27 -4.95 6.41
N ARG A 6 3.05 -3.97 5.95
CA ARG A 6 2.82 -3.20 4.71
C ARG A 6 2.53 -4.05 3.47
N TYR A 7 3.19 -5.20 3.33
CA TYR A 7 3.09 -6.05 2.13
C TYR A 7 1.99 -7.12 2.21
N THR A 8 1.35 -7.29 3.37
CA THR A 8 0.25 -8.23 3.58
C THR A 8 -1.00 -7.47 3.98
N VAL A 9 -1.27 -7.36 5.28
CA VAL A 9 -2.40 -6.60 5.81
C VAL A 9 -1.87 -5.25 6.29
N ARG A 10 -2.17 -4.16 5.58
CA ARG A 10 -1.91 -2.78 6.04
C ARG A 10 -2.79 -2.47 7.25
N GLY A 11 -2.37 -1.49 8.06
CA GLY A 11 -2.93 -1.23 9.40
C GLY A 11 -2.05 -1.76 10.53
N PHE A 12 -1.03 -2.54 10.19
CA PHE A 12 -0.05 -3.11 11.11
C PHE A 12 1.36 -2.69 10.68
N ASP A 13 2.23 -2.47 11.65
CA ASP A 13 3.58 -1.92 11.49
C ASP A 13 4.63 -2.95 11.03
N GLY A 14 4.35 -4.24 11.19
CA GLY A 14 5.30 -5.32 10.92
C GLY A 14 6.20 -5.70 12.09
N GLU A 15 6.06 -5.08 13.27
CA GLU A 15 6.81 -5.50 14.48
C GLU A 15 6.29 -6.83 15.02
N ARG A 16 5.00 -7.12 14.78
CA ARG A 16 4.35 -8.38 15.10
C ARG A 16 3.66 -8.93 13.85
N SER A 17 3.75 -10.23 13.68
CA SER A 17 3.10 -10.95 12.58
C SER A 17 2.49 -12.24 13.08
N LEU A 18 1.32 -12.60 12.56
CA LEU A 18 0.79 -13.96 12.70
C LEU A 18 1.41 -14.83 11.61
N SER A 19 1.86 -16.04 11.95
CA SER A 19 2.47 -16.98 10.99
C SER A 19 1.93 -18.39 11.18
N ALA A 20 1.64 -19.06 10.06
CA ALA A 20 1.24 -20.46 10.02
C ALA A 20 1.59 -21.11 8.67
N ASP A 21 1.35 -22.41 8.50
CA ASP A 21 1.65 -23.15 7.28
C ASP A 21 0.91 -22.59 6.05
N ASN A 22 -0.39 -22.32 6.19
CA ASN A 22 -1.28 -21.88 5.11
C ASN A 22 -1.87 -20.51 5.41
N GLY A 23 -2.33 -19.82 4.37
CA GLY A 23 -3.09 -18.59 4.55
C GLY A 23 -3.73 -18.07 3.27
N ILE A 24 -4.65 -17.13 3.46
CA ILE A 24 -5.38 -16.41 2.43
C ILE A 24 -5.15 -14.92 2.69
N LEU A 25 -4.91 -14.17 1.62
CA LEU A 25 -4.75 -12.72 1.68
C LEU A 25 -5.62 -12.09 0.59
N ILE A 26 -6.47 -11.16 1.01
CA ILE A 26 -7.31 -10.36 0.12
C ILE A 26 -6.93 -8.90 0.34
N ARG A 27 -6.61 -8.21 -0.76
CA ARG A 27 -6.23 -6.79 -0.75
C ARG A 27 -7.01 -6.07 -1.83
N GLN A 28 -7.73 -5.02 -1.44
CA GLN A 28 -8.53 -4.20 -2.33
C GLN A 28 -8.00 -2.76 -2.26
N ASP A 29 -7.75 -2.16 -3.42
CA ASP A 29 -7.27 -0.79 -3.58
C ASP A 29 -8.15 -0.09 -4.61
N ILE A 30 -8.72 1.05 -4.21
CA ILE A 30 -9.49 1.94 -5.07
C ILE A 30 -8.70 3.23 -5.21
N SER A 31 -8.25 3.50 -6.43
CA SER A 31 -7.45 4.68 -6.75
C SER A 31 -8.27 5.69 -7.57
N PHE A 32 -8.31 6.93 -7.09
CA PHE A 32 -8.95 8.08 -7.72
C PHE A 32 -7.91 9.01 -8.32
N TYR A 33 -8.10 9.39 -9.59
CA TYR A 33 -7.21 10.25 -10.35
C TYR A 33 -7.89 11.60 -10.61
N PRO A 34 -7.85 12.54 -9.67
CA PRO A 34 -8.54 13.81 -9.84
C PRO A 34 -7.86 14.68 -10.91
N SER A 35 -8.65 15.26 -11.81
CA SER A 35 -8.14 16.09 -12.92
C SER A 35 -7.35 17.32 -12.45
N PHE A 36 -7.62 17.85 -11.26
CA PHE A 36 -6.88 19.00 -10.71
C PHE A 36 -5.42 18.66 -10.32
N LEU A 37 -5.13 17.39 -9.98
CA LEU A 37 -3.76 16.92 -9.77
C LEU A 37 -3.10 16.50 -11.08
N ASN A 38 -3.88 16.05 -12.06
CA ASN A 38 -3.40 15.43 -13.30
C ASN A 38 -3.56 16.37 -14.51
N GLN A 39 -2.94 17.56 -14.44
CA GLN A 39 -3.01 18.52 -15.53
C GLN A 39 -2.05 18.13 -16.67
N GLN A 40 -2.63 17.66 -17.78
CA GLN A 40 -1.90 17.52 -19.03
C GLN A 40 -1.73 18.90 -19.66
N LYS A 41 -0.55 19.51 -19.54
CA LYS A 41 -0.21 20.71 -20.30
C LYS A 41 0.07 20.30 -21.75
N ALA A 42 -0.93 20.44 -22.61
CA ALA A 42 -0.74 20.36 -24.06
C ALA A 42 0.03 21.59 -24.53
N ASN A 43 1.33 21.46 -24.76
CA ASN A 43 2.09 22.50 -25.46
C ASN A 43 1.77 22.38 -26.97
N SER A 44 1.00 23.34 -27.48
CA SER A 44 0.80 23.54 -28.91
C SER A 44 2.11 24.02 -29.56
N GLN A 45 2.36 23.51 -30.76
CA GLN A 45 3.50 23.74 -31.67
C GLN A 45 4.77 22.90 -31.44
N ASN A 46 4.86 21.86 -32.28
CA ASN A 46 6.06 21.25 -32.85
C ASN A 46 7.12 20.74 -31.85
N ASN A 47 7.07 19.42 -31.57
CA ASN A 47 8.06 18.64 -30.81
C ASN A 47 8.31 19.11 -29.36
N SER A 48 7.38 18.87 -28.44
CA SER A 48 7.68 19.03 -27.01
C SER A 48 7.01 17.99 -26.15
N GLN A 49 7.87 17.27 -25.42
CA GLN A 49 7.59 16.13 -24.57
C GLN A 49 6.47 16.46 -23.55
N ASN A 50 5.45 15.61 -23.54
CA ASN A 50 4.38 15.63 -22.54
C ASN A 50 4.97 15.29 -21.17
N SER A 51 5.17 16.27 -20.28
CA SER A 51 5.29 15.97 -18.84
C SER A 51 3.95 15.43 -18.37
N GLN A 52 3.82 14.10 -18.33
CA GLN A 52 2.71 13.43 -17.68
C GLN A 52 3.00 13.36 -16.18
N SER A 53 2.27 14.17 -15.41
CA SER A 53 2.23 14.06 -13.96
C SER A 53 1.00 13.25 -13.60
N ASN A 54 1.20 12.04 -13.09
CA ASN A 54 0.12 11.13 -12.71
C ASN A 54 0.09 10.99 -11.19
N HIS A 55 -0.91 11.58 -10.55
CA HIS A 55 -1.13 11.54 -9.11
C HIS A 55 -2.50 10.90 -8.82
N ALA A 56 -2.51 9.98 -7.87
CA ALA A 56 -3.71 9.32 -7.38
C ALA A 56 -3.84 9.47 -5.87
N ILE A 57 -5.06 9.68 -5.42
CA ILE A 57 -5.46 9.43 -4.03
C ILE A 57 -6.06 8.03 -4.02
N TYR A 58 -5.69 7.20 -3.07
CA TYR A 58 -6.15 5.83 -3.03
C TYR A 58 -6.53 5.39 -1.63
N LEU A 59 -7.47 4.48 -1.51
CA LEU A 59 -7.89 3.91 -0.25
C LEU A 59 -8.22 2.44 -0.44
N GLY A 60 -8.30 1.70 0.66
CA GLY A 60 -8.68 0.30 0.54
C GLY A 60 -8.70 -0.46 1.84
N LEU A 61 -8.90 -1.76 1.67
CA LEU A 61 -9.09 -2.74 2.73
C LEU A 61 -8.21 -3.95 2.43
N ASP A 62 -7.47 -4.40 3.44
CA ASP A 62 -6.72 -5.64 3.41
C ASP A 62 -7.25 -6.58 4.50
N ALA A 63 -7.37 -7.86 4.20
CA ALA A 63 -7.73 -8.90 5.15
C ALA A 63 -6.89 -10.15 4.90
N GLY A 64 -6.38 -10.73 5.98
CA GLY A 64 -5.58 -11.95 5.96
C GLY A 64 -6.11 -12.97 6.95
N TYR A 65 -6.06 -14.23 6.56
CA TYR A 65 -6.35 -15.36 7.43
C TYR A 65 -5.24 -16.40 7.30
N ILE A 66 -4.83 -17.02 8.40
CA ILE A 66 -3.79 -18.05 8.44
C ILE A 66 -4.27 -19.28 9.22
N THR A 67 -3.72 -20.45 8.88
CA THR A 67 -4.00 -21.71 9.57
C THR A 67 -2.85 -22.68 9.40
N ASN A 68 -2.55 -23.46 10.43
CA ASN A 68 -1.61 -24.58 10.35
C ASN A 68 -2.26 -25.76 9.62
N HIS A 69 -1.43 -26.66 9.09
CA HIS A 69 -1.89 -27.90 8.48
C HIS A 69 -2.59 -28.79 9.52
N ASP A 70 -2.03 -28.85 10.72
CA ASP A 70 -2.67 -29.44 11.89
C ASP A 70 -3.51 -28.38 12.63
N LYS A 71 -4.83 -28.54 12.60
CA LYS A 71 -5.77 -27.59 13.22
C LYS A 71 -5.64 -27.53 14.74
N SER A 72 -5.14 -28.57 15.40
CA SER A 72 -4.91 -28.55 16.85
C SER A 72 -3.86 -27.50 17.25
N GLN A 73 -2.91 -27.22 16.36
CA GLN A 73 -1.87 -26.21 16.58
C GLN A 73 -2.37 -24.78 16.36
N ASN A 74 -3.59 -24.59 15.84
CA ASN A 74 -4.16 -23.25 15.71
C ASN A 74 -4.51 -22.63 17.06
N GLU A 75 -4.73 -23.44 18.10
CA GLU A 75 -4.98 -22.97 19.47
C GLU A 75 -3.73 -22.34 20.11
N LEU A 76 -2.54 -22.64 19.57
CA LEU A 76 -1.27 -22.05 20.00
C LEU A 76 -1.02 -20.68 19.35
N LEU A 77 -1.78 -20.31 18.33
CA LEU A 77 -1.67 -19.00 17.68
C LEU A 77 -2.38 -17.94 18.51
N LEU A 78 -1.78 -16.76 18.64
CA LEU A 78 -2.42 -15.59 19.27
C LEU A 78 -3.74 -15.22 18.59
N GLY A 79 -3.85 -15.51 17.29
CA GLY A 79 -5.08 -15.50 16.52
C GLY A 79 -4.78 -15.88 15.08
N GLN A 80 -5.81 -15.83 14.23
CA GLN A 80 -5.73 -16.36 12.86
C GLN A 80 -6.12 -15.35 11.78
N HIS A 81 -6.65 -14.19 12.14
CA HIS A 81 -7.11 -13.18 11.18
C HIS A 81 -6.55 -11.81 11.51
N LEU A 82 -6.35 -11.00 10.46
CA LEU A 82 -6.07 -9.57 10.56
C LEU A 82 -6.86 -8.85 9.46
N ALA A 83 -7.39 -7.68 9.77
CA ALA A 83 -7.95 -6.78 8.77
C ALA A 83 -7.57 -5.33 9.06
N GLY A 84 -7.35 -4.55 8.01
CA GLY A 84 -7.06 -3.12 8.14
C GLY A 84 -7.49 -2.30 6.95
N ALA A 85 -7.64 -1.02 7.19
CA ALA A 85 -7.94 -0.01 6.18
C ALA A 85 -6.74 0.92 5.99
N PHE A 86 -6.66 1.51 4.82
CA PHE A 86 -5.65 2.51 4.52
C PHE A 86 -6.18 3.57 3.55
N ILE A 87 -5.55 4.74 3.60
CA ILE A 87 -5.68 5.81 2.63
C ILE A 87 -4.29 6.36 2.33
N GLY A 88 -4.03 6.72 1.09
CA GLY A 88 -2.74 7.22 0.66
C GLY A 88 -2.79 8.06 -0.60
N ILE A 89 -1.64 8.59 -0.94
CA ILE A 89 -1.36 9.33 -2.16
C ILE A 89 -0.17 8.69 -2.85
N LYS A 90 -0.25 8.52 -4.16
CA LYS A 90 0.86 8.03 -4.97
C LYS A 90 0.96 8.82 -6.25
N GLY A 91 2.15 8.91 -6.80
CA GLY A 91 2.31 9.53 -8.10
C GLY A 91 3.68 9.40 -8.69
N GLN A 92 3.75 9.82 -9.95
CA GLN A 92 4.95 9.86 -10.75
C GLN A 92 5.09 11.24 -11.40
N TYR A 93 6.30 11.77 -11.38
CA TYR A 93 6.67 13.02 -12.03
C TYR A 93 7.89 12.80 -12.93
N THR A 94 7.73 13.07 -14.22
CA THR A 94 8.81 13.09 -15.21
C THR A 94 9.14 14.55 -15.54
N PRO A 95 10.32 15.06 -15.12
CA PRO A 95 10.72 16.43 -15.40
C PRO A 95 10.94 16.64 -16.90
N ASN A 96 10.46 17.75 -17.45
CA ASN A 96 10.79 18.17 -18.80
C ASN A 96 12.18 18.82 -18.80
N THR A 97 13.21 17.99 -18.94
CA THR A 97 14.63 18.37 -18.98
C THR A 97 15.32 17.61 -20.12
N ASN A 98 16.56 17.99 -20.45
CA ASN A 98 17.40 17.37 -21.49
C ASN A 98 17.65 15.86 -21.32
N ASN A 99 17.17 15.26 -20.22
CA ASN A 99 17.20 13.82 -19.98
C ASN A 99 15.76 13.28 -19.76
N PRO A 100 15.07 12.87 -20.85
CA PRO A 100 13.67 12.43 -20.80
C PRO A 100 13.48 11.05 -20.15
N TYR A 101 14.55 10.40 -19.69
CA TYR A 101 14.50 9.07 -19.06
C TYR A 101 14.40 9.14 -17.52
N LEU A 102 14.64 10.32 -16.93
CA LEU A 102 14.58 10.49 -15.47
C LEU A 102 13.13 10.64 -14.99
N SER A 103 12.69 9.78 -14.07
CA SER A 103 11.35 9.84 -13.45
C SER A 103 11.41 9.62 -11.94
N PHE A 104 10.60 10.37 -11.20
CA PHE A 104 10.47 10.29 -9.75
C PHE A 104 9.12 9.69 -9.38
N ASN A 105 9.11 8.72 -8.46
CA ASN A 105 7.91 8.05 -7.96
C ASN A 105 7.82 8.22 -6.45
N TYR A 106 6.60 8.41 -5.95
CA TYR A 106 6.33 8.46 -4.52
C TYR A 106 5.03 7.73 -4.17
N ASP A 107 4.97 7.17 -2.97
CA ASP A 107 3.79 6.57 -2.36
C ASP A 107 3.83 6.81 -0.85
N ILE A 108 2.82 7.49 -0.34
CA ILE A 108 2.67 7.83 1.08
C ILE A 108 1.27 7.40 1.51
N PHE A 109 1.16 6.64 2.60
CA PHE A 109 -0.14 6.23 3.13
C PHE A 109 -0.16 6.24 4.66
N THR A 110 -1.36 6.29 5.20
CA THR A 110 -1.66 5.97 6.60
C THR A 110 -2.74 4.89 6.65
N SER A 111 -2.70 4.09 7.71
CA SER A 111 -3.51 2.89 7.84
C SER A 111 -3.84 2.61 9.29
N LYS A 112 -4.91 1.84 9.51
CA LYS A 112 -5.39 1.46 10.83
C LYS A 112 -5.92 0.02 10.80
N ALA A 113 -5.62 -0.74 11.86
CA ALA A 113 -6.22 -2.04 12.09
C ALA A 113 -7.74 -1.88 12.32
N ILE A 114 -8.54 -2.68 11.60
CA ILE A 114 -10.00 -2.76 11.75
C ILE A 114 -10.37 -3.95 12.64
N SER A 115 -9.67 -5.07 12.46
CA SER A 115 -9.93 -6.30 13.21
C SER A 115 -8.61 -7.02 13.46
N GLU A 116 -8.36 -7.35 14.71
CA GLU A 116 -7.17 -8.05 15.15
C GLU A 116 -7.47 -8.91 16.40
N PRO A 117 -6.67 -9.95 16.67
CA PRO A 117 -6.78 -10.71 17.91
C PRO A 117 -6.40 -9.87 19.12
N ASN A 118 -6.99 -10.18 20.27
CA ASN A 118 -6.72 -9.46 21.51
C ASN A 118 -5.22 -9.48 21.84
N GLY A 119 -4.65 -8.29 22.07
CA GLY A 119 -3.24 -8.14 22.43
C GLY A 119 -2.27 -8.29 21.25
N PHE A 120 -2.75 -8.29 20.00
CA PHE A 120 -1.90 -8.37 18.82
C PHE A 120 -1.15 -7.06 18.55
N SER A 121 -1.84 -5.96 18.25
CA SER A 121 -1.23 -4.64 18.05
C SER A 121 -1.48 -3.73 19.24
N ASN A 122 -0.62 -2.74 19.43
CA ASN A 122 -0.83 -1.64 20.38
C ASN A 122 -0.83 -0.26 19.70
N LYS A 123 -0.83 -0.23 18.36
CA LYS A 123 -0.76 1.01 17.57
C LYS A 123 -2.10 1.34 16.93
N ASP A 124 -2.56 2.57 17.12
CA ASP A 124 -3.81 3.05 16.52
C ASP A 124 -3.68 3.39 15.03
N TRP A 125 -2.50 3.85 14.60
CA TRP A 125 -2.23 4.30 13.24
C TRP A 125 -0.82 3.91 12.80
N VAL A 126 -0.69 3.50 11.55
CA VAL A 126 0.58 3.11 10.91
C VAL A 126 0.69 3.84 9.57
N SER A 127 1.78 4.59 9.40
CA SER A 127 2.08 5.30 8.15
C SER A 127 3.29 4.70 7.44
N GLY A 128 3.33 4.83 6.12
CA GLY A 128 4.42 4.33 5.29
C GLY A 128 4.74 5.25 4.13
N VAL A 129 6.03 5.33 3.78
CA VAL A 129 6.55 6.12 2.65
C VAL A 129 7.37 5.21 1.74
N SER A 130 7.27 5.39 0.44
CA SER A 130 8.13 4.78 -0.58
C SER A 130 8.51 5.84 -1.60
N LEU A 131 9.79 5.92 -1.93
CA LEU A 131 10.35 6.87 -2.90
C LEU A 131 11.17 6.07 -3.91
N GLY A 132 11.10 6.45 -5.18
CA GLY A 132 11.83 5.79 -6.25
C GLY A 132 12.29 6.78 -7.31
N VAL A 133 13.45 6.49 -7.90
CA VAL A 133 14.01 7.21 -9.05
C VAL A 133 14.29 6.17 -10.14
N SER A 134 13.89 6.48 -11.37
CA SER A 134 14.17 5.67 -12.56
C SER A 134 14.90 6.54 -13.57
N PHE A 135 15.91 6.00 -14.25
CA PHE A 135 16.77 6.70 -15.20
C PHE A 135 17.09 5.83 -16.42
#